data_AF-A0AAD9C0Q8-F1
#
_entry.id   AF-A0AAD9C0Q8-F1
#
_cell.length_a   1.000
_cell.length_b   1.000
_cell.length_c   1.000
_cell.angle_alpha   90.00
_cell.angle_beta   90.00
_cell.angle_gamma   90.00
#
_symmetry.space_group_name_H-M   'P 1'
#
loop_
_entity.id
_entity.type
_entity.pdbx_description
1 polymer ?
#
loop_
_entity_poly.entity_id
_entity_poly.type
_entity_poly.pdbx_seq_one_letter_code
_entity_poly.pdbx_strand_id
1 'polypeptide(L)'
;MFGFPGERKYNARVYKMFARRRKPSYWDYAVNCTGNEAHLSSCKLGQVSPLKSNVTCGGGLPVVVSCVPGRDFAPTPMAGFRKAFRQEQPLVRLRGGAIVGEGRVEILKNGEWGTICDDHWSLMSATVVCRELGLGTAKEALSGGRLGQGMGPVHMNEVECSGFEKSITECLFNKESAGCSHEEDAAVRCNLRLNGGRNPFEGRVEVLMERNGSLVWGTVCSEGWSTMEAMVVCRTLGLGFASNAFQETWYWPGDVSADSVVMSGVRCSGTEMSLNHCLHHGAHLSCSKGGGRNAAGVSCSETAPDLVLNPQAVEQTTYMEDRPMFMMQCAQEEGCLSSSSSLTPATSYRRLLRFSSQIHNNGQSDFRPKAGRNSWVWHDCHRHYHSMEVFTLYDLFTLNGTKVAEGHKASFCLEDSECDEGIEKRYECANFGEQGITVGCWDTYRHDIDCQWIDITDIKPGDYIFQIVINPNYEVPESDYSNNIMKCRCRYDGHRVWMYGCHNGGSLSTETEETFPGLLNNQVTHR
;
A
#
# COMPACT_ATOMS: atom_id res chain seq x y z
N MET A 1 5.14 10.75 16.55
CA MET A 1 5.37 12.19 16.35
C MET A 1 6.74 12.51 15.74
N PHE A 2 7.86 12.35 16.44
CA PHE A 2 9.18 12.81 15.94
C PHE A 2 10.10 11.69 15.39
N GLY A 3 9.56 10.51 15.11
CA GLY A 3 10.35 9.39 14.54
C GLY A 3 11.38 8.78 15.49
N PHE A 4 11.31 9.07 16.79
CA PHE A 4 12.17 8.45 17.79
C PHE A 4 11.48 7.23 18.41
N PRO A 5 12.15 6.08 18.52
CA PRO A 5 11.56 4.81 18.97
C PRO A 5 11.19 4.76 20.46
N GLY A 6 11.64 5.72 21.29
CA GLY A 6 11.29 5.73 22.70
C GLY A 6 11.85 6.92 23.49
N GLU A 7 11.49 6.99 24.77
CA GLU A 7 11.95 8.03 25.70
C GLU A 7 13.13 7.58 26.59
N ARG A 8 13.96 8.54 26.99
CA ARG A 8 15.11 8.38 27.89
C ARG A 8 14.95 9.34 29.07
N LYS A 9 15.35 8.87 30.27
CA LYS A 9 15.43 9.74 31.45
C LYS A 9 16.46 10.85 31.25
N TYR A 10 16.06 12.09 31.52
CA TYR A 10 16.91 13.28 31.42
C TYR A 10 17.06 13.98 32.78
N ASN A 11 18.11 14.79 32.90
CA ASN A 11 18.35 15.58 34.10
C ASN A 11 17.64 16.95 34.00
N ALA A 12 16.50 17.07 34.69
CA ALA A 12 15.69 18.27 34.68
C ALA A 12 16.39 19.55 35.21
N ARG A 13 17.47 19.43 35.99
CA ARG A 13 18.19 20.61 36.56
C ARG A 13 18.92 21.43 35.48
N VAL A 14 19.43 20.78 34.43
CA VAL A 14 20.16 21.43 33.34
C VAL A 14 19.21 22.32 32.51
N TYR A 15 18.05 21.77 32.15
CA TYR A 15 17.05 22.48 31.35
C TYR A 15 16.33 23.58 32.14
N LYS A 16 16.16 23.42 33.46
CA LYS A 16 15.71 24.49 34.37
C LYS A 16 16.64 25.71 34.36
N MET A 17 17.95 25.51 34.22
CA MET A 17 18.93 26.61 34.15
C MET A 17 18.86 27.36 32.82
N PHE A 18 18.65 26.66 31.70
CA PHE A 18 18.48 27.26 30.37
C PHE A 18 17.15 28.01 30.21
N ALA A 19 16.04 27.44 30.72
CA ALA A 19 14.73 28.07 30.67
C ALA A 19 14.65 29.39 31.44
N ARG A 20 15.46 29.57 32.49
CA ARG A 20 15.56 30.84 33.25
C ARG A 20 16.24 31.99 32.49
N ARG A 21 16.93 31.72 31.37
CA ARG A 21 17.66 32.73 30.58
C ARG A 21 16.81 33.42 29.50
N ARG A 22 15.59 32.96 29.24
CA ARG A 22 14.61 33.58 28.32
C ARG A 22 13.25 33.62 29.00
N LYS A 23 12.36 34.56 28.65
CA LYS A 23 10.95 34.59 29.12
C LYS A 23 10.06 33.96 28.04
N PRO A 24 9.70 32.67 28.11
CA PRO A 24 8.93 32.02 27.05
C PRO A 24 7.44 32.11 27.39
N SER A 25 6.60 32.37 26.39
CA SER A 25 5.15 32.26 26.51
C SER A 25 4.72 30.80 26.32
N TYR A 26 4.02 30.25 27.31
CA TYR A 26 3.52 28.86 27.29
C TYR A 26 2.00 28.85 27.23
N TRP A 27 1.46 27.92 26.43
CA TRP A 27 0.04 27.58 26.44
C TRP A 27 -0.30 26.82 27.74
N ASP A 28 -1.49 27.04 28.30
CA ASP A 28 -1.87 26.59 29.65
C ASP A 28 -2.60 25.23 29.70
N TYR A 29 -2.49 24.42 28.65
CA TYR A 29 -3.15 23.11 28.57
C TYR A 29 -2.23 21.98 29.04
N ALA A 30 -2.71 21.15 29.96
CA ALA A 30 -2.11 19.84 30.20
C ALA A 30 -2.51 18.90 29.06
N VAL A 31 -1.67 17.90 28.75
CA VAL A 31 -1.96 16.90 27.72
C VAL A 31 -2.01 15.54 28.38
N ASN A 32 -3.13 14.83 28.23
CA ASN A 32 -3.35 13.51 28.81
C ASN A 32 -3.44 12.48 27.68
N CYS A 33 -2.30 11.89 27.34
CA CYS A 33 -2.21 10.84 26.33
C CYS A 33 -2.50 9.47 26.94
N THR A 34 -3.21 8.63 26.21
CA THR A 34 -3.43 7.21 26.54
C THR A 34 -2.23 6.35 26.14
N GLY A 35 -1.34 6.86 25.27
CA GLY A 35 -0.13 6.20 24.79
C GLY A 35 -0.27 5.57 23.41
N ASN A 36 -1.49 5.51 22.87
CA ASN A 36 -1.78 4.98 21.53
C ASN A 36 -1.86 6.08 20.46
N GLU A 37 -1.76 7.36 20.86
CA GLU A 37 -1.86 8.49 19.95
C GLU A 37 -0.56 8.71 19.15
N ALA A 38 -0.67 8.84 17.83
CA ALA A 38 0.49 9.04 16.95
C ALA A 38 1.14 10.44 17.09
N HIS A 39 0.39 11.44 17.57
CA HIS A 39 0.82 12.83 17.75
C HIS A 39 0.27 13.44 19.05
N LEU A 40 1.04 14.36 19.67
CA LEU A 40 0.69 14.97 20.96
C LEU A 40 -0.58 15.85 20.88
N SER A 41 -0.91 16.37 19.70
CA SER A 41 -2.15 17.13 19.45
C SER A 41 -3.40 16.27 19.43
N SER A 42 -3.26 14.96 19.23
CA SER A 42 -4.36 14.00 19.23
C SER A 42 -4.68 13.48 20.64
N CYS A 43 -3.79 13.76 21.61
CA CYS A 43 -4.04 13.45 23.00
C CYS A 43 -5.14 14.36 23.54
N LYS A 44 -5.97 13.81 24.44
CA LYS A 44 -6.99 14.61 25.10
C LYS A 44 -6.32 15.72 25.90
N LEU A 45 -6.69 16.97 25.64
CA LEU A 45 -6.29 18.08 26.50
C LEU A 45 -6.85 17.79 27.90
N GLY A 46 -5.96 17.76 28.89
CA GLY A 46 -6.31 17.65 30.30
C GLY A 46 -7.11 18.87 30.77
N GLN A 47 -7.53 18.87 32.04
CA GLN A 47 -8.35 19.96 32.57
C GLN A 47 -7.76 21.34 32.25
N VAL A 48 -8.55 22.16 31.55
CA VAL A 48 -8.30 23.59 31.36
C VAL A 48 -8.32 24.23 32.74
N SER A 49 -7.20 24.82 33.17
CA SER A 49 -7.17 25.62 34.40
C SER A 49 -8.24 26.71 34.30
N PRO A 50 -9.03 27.02 35.35
CA PRO A 50 -10.23 27.86 35.24
C PRO A 50 -9.92 29.37 35.12
N LEU A 51 -8.83 29.73 34.45
CA LEU A 51 -8.36 31.11 34.32
C LEU A 51 -8.76 31.66 32.95
N LYS A 52 -9.80 32.49 32.95
CA LYS A 52 -10.28 33.28 31.81
C LYS A 52 -9.24 34.35 31.43
N SER A 53 -8.23 34.02 30.62
CA SER A 53 -7.50 34.91 29.68
C SER A 53 -6.19 34.25 29.23
N ASN A 54 -5.63 34.71 28.09
CA ASN A 54 -4.32 34.33 27.52
C ASN A 54 -3.15 34.69 28.46
N VAL A 55 -3.06 34.05 29.63
CA VAL A 55 -1.96 34.24 30.57
C VAL A 55 -1.09 33.01 30.54
N THR A 56 0.19 33.23 30.29
CA THR A 56 1.20 32.19 30.27
C THR A 56 1.42 31.63 31.68
N CYS A 57 1.65 30.33 31.77
CA CYS A 57 1.80 29.65 33.07
C CYS A 57 3.01 30.20 33.84
N GLY A 58 2.80 31.14 34.77
CA GLY A 58 3.86 31.95 35.40
C GLY A 58 4.89 31.17 36.23
N GLY A 59 4.57 29.92 36.59
CA GLY A 59 5.47 28.96 37.24
C GLY A 59 5.73 27.69 36.41
N GLY A 60 5.24 27.63 35.18
CA GLY A 60 5.37 26.46 34.31
C GLY A 60 6.83 26.26 33.84
N LEU A 61 7.26 25.01 33.78
CA LEU A 61 8.53 24.63 33.16
C LEU A 61 8.24 24.07 31.78
N PRO A 62 9.14 24.25 30.79
CA PRO A 62 8.99 23.59 29.51
C PRO A 62 8.97 22.08 29.74
N VAL A 63 8.00 21.40 29.12
CA VAL A 63 8.00 19.95 29.03
C VAL A 63 9.18 19.57 28.15
N VAL A 64 10.10 18.79 28.70
CA VAL A 64 11.27 18.30 27.99
C VAL A 64 11.11 16.80 27.85
N VAL A 65 11.17 16.32 26.62
CA VAL A 65 11.27 14.90 26.32
C VAL A 65 12.69 14.65 25.82
N SER A 66 13.36 13.64 26.36
CA SER A 66 14.61 13.15 25.81
C SER A 66 14.30 11.85 25.10
N CYS A 67 14.59 11.77 23.81
CA CYS A 67 14.24 10.63 23.00
C CYS A 67 15.49 9.79 22.69
N VAL A 68 15.29 8.50 22.44
CA VAL A 68 16.34 7.61 21.96
C VAL A 68 16.45 7.79 20.44
N PRO A 69 17.63 8.07 19.87
CA PRO A 69 17.81 8.15 18.42
C PRO A 69 17.54 6.80 17.75
N GLY A 70 16.93 6.82 16.56
CA GLY A 70 16.72 5.63 15.73
C GLY A 70 18.05 4.96 15.34
N ARG A 71 17.96 3.68 14.95
CA ARG A 71 19.10 2.79 14.65
C ARG A 71 20.14 3.41 13.70
N ASP A 72 19.69 4.21 12.73
CA ASP A 72 20.54 4.83 11.72
C ASP A 72 21.26 6.11 12.19
N PHE A 73 20.81 6.68 13.32
CA PHE A 73 21.40 7.88 13.94
C PHE A 73 22.12 7.56 15.26
N ALA A 74 22.27 6.28 15.59
CA ALA A 74 23.05 5.82 16.73
C ALA A 74 24.56 5.89 16.40
N PRO A 75 25.39 6.63 17.16
CA PRO A 75 26.82 6.71 16.89
C PRO A 75 27.52 5.35 17.07
N THR A 76 28.42 5.07 16.14
CA THR A 76 29.17 3.82 15.95
C THR A 76 30.13 3.44 17.10
N PRO A 77 30.63 2.19 17.14
CA PRO A 77 31.25 1.52 18.31
C PRO A 77 32.51 2.14 18.93
N MET A 78 33.05 3.24 18.41
CA MET A 78 34.17 3.94 19.04
C MET A 78 33.73 4.88 20.18
N ALA A 79 32.42 5.13 20.34
CA ALA A 79 31.89 6.01 21.37
C ALA A 79 31.22 5.25 22.54
N GLY A 80 32.01 4.53 23.34
CA GLY A 80 31.85 4.40 24.81
C GLY A 80 30.55 3.90 25.47
N PHE A 81 29.46 3.57 24.77
CA PHE A 81 28.17 3.26 25.41
C PHE A 81 27.67 1.82 25.12
N ARG A 82 28.37 0.84 25.69
CA ARG A 82 28.00 -0.60 25.65
C ARG A 82 26.68 -0.99 26.35
N LYS A 83 25.93 -0.05 26.96
CA LYS A 83 24.78 -0.37 27.83
C LYS A 83 23.41 0.10 27.32
N ALA A 84 23.30 0.61 26.09
CA ALA A 84 22.05 1.21 25.59
C ALA A 84 21.28 0.39 24.53
N PHE A 85 21.80 -0.76 24.08
CA PHE A 85 21.02 -1.74 23.32
C PHE A 85 20.52 -2.82 24.28
N ARG A 86 19.23 -2.78 24.63
CA ARG A 86 18.51 -3.99 25.03
C ARG A 86 17.80 -4.49 23.78
N GLN A 87 18.16 -5.68 23.36
CA GLN A 87 17.36 -6.50 22.45
C GLN A 87 15.94 -6.53 23.03
N GLU A 88 14.92 -6.01 22.31
CA GLU A 88 13.54 -6.24 22.74
C GLU A 88 13.32 -7.75 22.76
N GLN A 89 12.94 -8.26 23.92
CA GLN A 89 12.80 -9.68 24.12
C GLN A 89 11.52 -10.11 23.39
N PRO A 90 11.59 -11.04 22.42
CA PRO A 90 10.39 -11.49 21.72
C PRO A 90 9.38 -11.99 22.75
N LEU A 91 8.11 -11.60 22.59
CA LEU A 91 7.02 -12.02 23.48
C LEU A 91 6.52 -13.43 23.14
N VAL A 92 6.83 -13.91 21.94
CA VAL A 92 6.47 -15.25 21.46
C VAL A 92 7.68 -15.89 20.79
N ARG A 93 7.85 -17.20 20.96
CA ARG A 93 8.88 -17.98 20.26
C ARG A 93 8.41 -19.41 19.99
N LEU A 94 9.07 -20.06 19.02
CA LEU A 94 8.88 -21.49 18.75
C LEU A 94 10.06 -22.30 19.27
N ARG A 95 9.77 -23.46 19.88
CA ARG A 95 10.77 -24.42 20.36
C ARG A 95 10.43 -25.85 19.95
N GLY A 96 11.44 -26.71 19.80
CA GLY A 96 11.25 -28.14 19.53
C GLY A 96 10.93 -28.51 18.08
N GLY A 97 10.72 -27.55 17.17
CA GLY A 97 10.57 -27.83 15.75
C GLY A 97 11.89 -28.18 15.08
N ALA A 98 11.83 -29.10 14.10
CA ALA A 98 12.99 -29.54 13.32
C ALA A 98 13.46 -28.49 12.30
N ILE A 99 12.58 -27.57 11.91
CA ILE A 99 12.80 -26.54 10.90
C ILE A 99 12.29 -25.18 11.39
N VAL A 100 12.83 -24.10 10.82
CA VAL A 100 12.40 -22.72 11.13
C VAL A 100 10.92 -22.54 10.76
N GLY A 101 10.16 -22.02 11.71
CA GLY A 101 8.71 -21.82 11.60
C GLY A 101 7.86 -23.02 12.01
N GLU A 102 8.47 -23.98 12.68
CA GLU A 102 7.79 -25.06 13.36
C GLU A 102 8.18 -25.06 14.84
N GLY A 103 7.23 -25.38 15.72
CA GLY A 103 7.54 -25.68 17.12
C GLY A 103 6.39 -25.42 18.07
N ARG A 104 6.56 -25.88 19.30
CA ARG A 104 5.75 -25.50 20.46
C ARG A 104 5.79 -23.98 20.64
N VAL A 105 4.61 -23.40 20.87
CA VAL A 105 4.47 -21.98 21.12
C VAL A 105 4.78 -21.69 22.59
N GLU A 106 5.75 -20.81 22.82
CA GLU A 106 6.05 -20.28 24.14
C GLU A 106 5.86 -18.78 24.11
N ILE A 107 5.31 -18.23 25.19
CA ILE A 107 5.10 -16.80 25.37
C ILE A 107 5.80 -16.29 26.62
N LEU A 108 6.29 -15.06 26.57
CA LEU A 108 6.97 -14.41 27.67
C LEU A 108 5.97 -13.52 28.42
N LYS A 109 5.62 -13.92 29.65
CA LYS A 109 4.69 -13.17 30.50
C LYS A 109 5.31 -12.99 31.88
N ASN A 110 5.30 -11.76 32.39
CA ASN A 110 5.91 -11.41 33.69
C ASN A 110 7.40 -11.80 33.82
N GLY A 111 8.14 -11.83 32.70
CA GLY A 111 9.56 -12.20 32.66
C GLY A 111 9.84 -13.71 32.67
N GLU A 112 8.81 -14.55 32.62
CA GLU A 112 8.92 -16.02 32.57
C GLU A 112 8.30 -16.56 31.27
N TRP A 113 9.01 -17.47 30.61
CA TRP A 113 8.48 -18.18 29.44
C TRP A 113 7.55 -19.29 29.91
N GLY A 114 6.40 -19.39 29.26
CA GLY A 114 5.44 -20.46 29.51
C GLY A 114 4.71 -20.83 28.23
N THR A 115 3.96 -21.92 28.27
CA THR A 115 3.31 -22.52 27.10
C THR A 115 1.86 -22.08 26.95
N ILE A 116 1.25 -22.47 25.85
CA ILE A 116 -0.19 -22.31 25.59
C ILE A 116 -0.80 -23.71 25.58
N CYS A 117 -1.92 -23.90 26.28
CA CYS A 117 -2.68 -25.15 26.23
C CYS A 117 -3.46 -25.28 24.92
N ASP A 118 -3.62 -26.51 24.44
CA ASP A 118 -4.22 -26.79 23.14
C ASP A 118 -5.76 -26.89 23.12
N ASP A 119 -6.42 -26.72 24.28
CA ASP A 119 -7.87 -26.60 24.34
C ASP A 119 -8.31 -25.43 23.44
N HIS A 120 -9.23 -25.72 22.51
CA HIS A 120 -9.70 -24.77 21.49
C HIS A 120 -8.59 -24.18 20.60
N TRP A 121 -7.41 -24.79 20.56
CA TRP A 121 -6.32 -24.34 19.70
C TRP A 121 -6.67 -24.50 18.23
N SER A 122 -6.82 -23.37 17.56
CA SER A 122 -7.36 -23.30 16.21
C SER A 122 -6.30 -22.88 15.19
N LEU A 123 -6.59 -23.14 13.90
CA LEU A 123 -5.76 -22.65 12.81
C LEU A 123 -5.68 -21.12 12.77
N MET A 124 -6.72 -20.42 13.26
CA MET A 124 -6.73 -18.95 13.37
C MET A 124 -5.76 -18.48 14.44
N SER A 125 -5.79 -19.10 15.62
CA SER A 125 -4.86 -18.80 16.72
C SER A 125 -3.41 -19.12 16.34
N ALA A 126 -3.18 -20.24 15.66
CA ALA A 126 -1.88 -20.60 15.10
C ALA A 126 -1.41 -19.60 14.03
N THR A 127 -2.33 -19.09 13.20
CA THR A 127 -2.02 -18.08 12.17
C THR A 127 -1.58 -16.76 12.78
N VAL A 128 -2.20 -16.33 13.89
CA VAL A 128 -1.74 -15.15 14.63
C VAL A 128 -0.30 -15.33 15.11
N VAL A 129 0.04 -16.49 15.68
CA VAL A 129 1.42 -16.79 16.10
C VAL A 129 2.39 -16.80 14.92
N CYS A 130 2.05 -17.47 13.82
CA CYS A 130 2.91 -17.50 12.63
C CYS A 130 3.13 -16.10 12.05
N ARG A 131 2.09 -15.26 12.05
CA ARG A 131 2.19 -13.88 11.57
C ARG A 131 3.01 -13.00 12.52
N GLU A 132 2.78 -13.10 13.82
CA GLU A 132 3.57 -12.39 14.86
C GLU A 132 5.07 -12.70 14.75
N LEU A 133 5.42 -13.90 14.30
CA LEU A 133 6.80 -14.35 14.08
C LEU A 133 7.33 -14.05 12.67
N GLY A 134 6.54 -13.45 11.77
CA GLY A 134 6.93 -13.15 10.39
C GLY A 134 7.01 -14.38 9.47
N LEU A 135 6.26 -15.43 9.81
CA LEU A 135 6.24 -16.73 9.12
C LEU A 135 4.90 -17.00 8.40
N GLY A 136 4.13 -15.94 8.18
CA GLY A 136 2.91 -15.98 7.40
C GLY A 136 1.78 -16.69 8.13
N THR A 137 1.05 -17.54 7.41
CA THR A 137 -0.08 -18.27 8.00
C THR A 137 0.34 -19.60 8.60
N ALA A 138 -0.46 -20.10 9.54
CA ALA A 138 -0.28 -21.47 9.99
C ALA A 138 -0.74 -22.44 8.91
N LYS A 139 0.11 -23.40 8.59
CA LYS A 139 -0.27 -24.63 7.91
C LYS A 139 -1.07 -25.54 8.84
N GLU A 140 -0.59 -25.71 10.06
CA GLU A 140 -1.15 -26.63 11.06
C GLU A 140 -1.17 -25.96 12.43
N ALA A 141 -2.30 -26.09 13.11
CA ALA A 141 -2.42 -25.93 14.55
C ALA A 141 -2.27 -27.31 15.18
N LEU A 142 -1.17 -27.52 15.90
CA LEU A 142 -0.80 -28.83 16.45
C LEU A 142 -1.11 -28.87 17.93
N SER A 143 -1.75 -29.96 18.35
CA SER A 143 -2.09 -30.30 19.74
C SER A 143 -1.30 -31.52 20.21
N GLY A 144 -1.40 -31.86 21.49
CA GLY A 144 -0.87 -33.06 22.13
C GLY A 144 0.64 -33.01 22.36
N GLY A 145 1.24 -31.81 22.51
CA GLY A 145 2.68 -31.66 22.71
C GLY A 145 3.53 -32.27 21.58
N ARG A 146 2.96 -32.42 20.37
CA ARG A 146 3.54 -33.16 19.23
C ARG A 146 4.92 -32.67 18.79
N LEU A 147 5.20 -31.39 19.00
CA LEU A 147 6.49 -30.76 18.67
C LEU A 147 7.37 -30.54 19.91
N GLY A 148 7.17 -31.39 20.90
CA GLY A 148 7.87 -31.40 22.18
C GLY A 148 7.06 -30.71 23.27
N GLN A 149 7.19 -31.24 24.47
CA GLN A 149 6.60 -30.69 25.69
C GLN A 149 7.48 -29.57 26.26
N GLY A 150 6.83 -28.55 26.79
CA GLY A 150 7.44 -27.47 27.54
C GLY A 150 7.68 -27.85 28.99
N MET A 151 8.13 -26.87 29.75
CA MET A 151 8.34 -26.98 31.18
C MET A 151 7.98 -25.64 31.82
N GLY A 152 7.36 -25.67 32.99
CA GLY A 152 7.02 -24.47 33.76
C GLY A 152 5.55 -24.09 33.62
N PRO A 153 5.21 -22.79 33.62
CA PRO A 153 3.82 -22.36 33.62
C PRO A 153 3.16 -22.52 32.23
N VAL A 154 1.86 -22.85 32.25
CA VAL A 154 0.96 -22.68 31.10
C VAL A 154 0.30 -21.31 31.25
N HIS A 155 0.63 -20.37 30.36
CA HIS A 155 0.26 -18.95 30.50
C HIS A 155 -1.09 -18.57 29.88
N MET A 156 -1.58 -19.38 28.94
CA MET A 156 -2.83 -19.17 28.21
C MET A 156 -3.53 -20.52 27.99
N ASN A 157 -4.86 -20.52 28.07
CA ASN A 157 -5.73 -21.64 27.73
C ASN A 157 -6.91 -21.14 26.88
N GLU A 158 -7.58 -22.04 26.14
CA GLU A 158 -8.80 -21.75 25.35
C GLU A 158 -8.64 -20.48 24.50
N VAL A 159 -7.58 -20.44 23.67
CA VAL A 159 -7.22 -19.24 22.92
C VAL A 159 -8.10 -19.11 21.67
N GLU A 160 -8.95 -18.09 21.68
CA GLU A 160 -9.87 -17.74 20.60
C GLU A 160 -9.43 -16.45 19.90
N CYS A 161 -8.83 -16.62 18.72
CA CYS A 161 -8.48 -15.52 17.84
C CYS A 161 -9.47 -15.40 16.68
N SER A 162 -9.76 -14.17 16.27
CA SER A 162 -10.42 -13.84 15.00
C SER A 162 -9.51 -14.08 13.79
N GLY A 163 -8.18 -14.08 14.00
CA GLY A 163 -7.16 -14.26 12.96
C GLY A 163 -6.55 -12.94 12.49
N PHE A 164 -6.97 -11.78 13.01
CA PHE A 164 -6.50 -10.44 12.62
C PHE A 164 -5.66 -9.74 13.69
N GLU A 165 -5.54 -10.34 14.88
CA GLU A 165 -4.76 -9.83 16.02
C GLU A 165 -3.27 -9.69 15.68
N LYS A 166 -2.60 -8.64 16.17
CA LYS A 166 -1.16 -8.45 15.89
C LYS A 166 -0.27 -9.36 16.73
N SER A 167 -0.74 -9.74 17.92
CA SER A 167 -0.08 -10.68 18.82
C SER A 167 -1.09 -11.67 19.38
N ILE A 168 -0.63 -12.90 19.64
CA ILE A 168 -1.44 -13.93 20.31
C ILE A 168 -1.95 -13.48 21.67
N THR A 169 -1.26 -12.52 22.30
CA THR A 169 -1.64 -11.93 23.59
C THR A 169 -2.84 -10.98 23.52
N GLU A 170 -3.26 -10.56 22.32
CA GLU A 170 -4.44 -9.73 22.08
C GLU A 170 -5.72 -10.56 21.86
N CYS A 171 -5.59 -11.87 21.59
CA CYS A 171 -6.73 -12.76 21.43
C CYS A 171 -7.50 -12.93 22.75
N LEU A 172 -8.75 -13.38 22.65
CA LEU A 172 -9.48 -13.82 23.84
C LEU A 172 -8.85 -15.14 24.34
N PHE A 173 -8.59 -15.24 25.63
CA PHE A 173 -8.07 -16.47 26.22
C PHE A 173 -8.47 -16.60 27.69
N ASN A 174 -8.56 -17.83 28.16
CA ASN A 174 -8.77 -18.16 29.55
C ASN A 174 -7.44 -18.05 30.33
N LYS A 175 -7.49 -17.32 31.46
CA LYS A 175 -6.33 -17.09 32.33
C LYS A 175 -6.10 -18.24 33.32
N GLU A 176 -7.13 -19.05 33.55
CA GLU A 176 -7.01 -20.26 34.36
C GLU A 176 -6.53 -21.40 33.47
N SER A 177 -5.33 -21.91 33.75
CA SER A 177 -4.76 -23.11 33.15
C SER A 177 -4.89 -24.33 34.07
N ALA A 178 -5.78 -24.27 35.06
CA ALA A 178 -6.01 -25.31 36.05
C ALA A 178 -6.68 -26.53 35.40
N GLY A 179 -5.88 -27.39 34.80
CA GLY A 179 -6.34 -28.58 34.08
C GLY A 179 -5.39 -29.01 32.97
N CYS A 180 -4.64 -28.06 32.40
CA CYS A 180 -3.71 -28.34 31.32
C CYS A 180 -2.36 -28.83 31.82
N SER A 181 -1.88 -29.89 31.20
CA SER A 181 -0.54 -30.45 31.36
C SER A 181 0.33 -30.11 30.15
N HIS A 182 1.65 -30.33 30.24
CA HIS A 182 2.53 -30.13 29.08
C HIS A 182 2.34 -31.18 27.96
N GLU A 183 1.54 -32.22 28.20
CA GLU A 183 1.07 -33.11 27.14
C GLU A 183 0.08 -32.39 26.20
N GLU A 184 -0.47 -31.25 26.61
CA GLU A 184 -1.44 -30.43 25.87
C GLU A 184 -0.80 -29.12 25.38
N ASP A 185 0.53 -29.05 25.29
CA ASP A 185 1.18 -27.84 24.79
C ASP A 185 0.92 -27.64 23.29
N ALA A 186 0.35 -26.48 22.96
CA ALA A 186 0.04 -26.06 21.61
C ALA A 186 1.31 -25.76 20.79
N ALA A 187 1.26 -26.11 19.52
CA ALA A 187 2.35 -25.91 18.58
C ALA A 187 1.83 -25.43 17.22
N VAL A 188 2.72 -24.89 16.40
CA VAL A 188 2.40 -24.42 15.05
C VAL A 188 3.40 -24.93 14.02
N ARG A 189 2.91 -25.04 12.78
CA ARG A 189 3.75 -25.07 11.58
C ARG A 189 3.32 -23.93 10.67
N CYS A 190 4.25 -23.06 10.34
CA CYS A 190 4.02 -21.90 9.48
C CYS A 190 4.42 -22.21 8.03
N ASN A 191 3.80 -21.54 7.05
CA ASN A 191 3.89 -21.95 5.64
C ASN A 191 4.59 -20.97 4.69
N LEU A 192 5.01 -19.79 5.14
CA LEU A 192 5.53 -18.74 4.28
C LEU A 192 6.64 -17.96 5.00
N ARG A 193 7.69 -17.52 4.32
CA ARG A 193 8.67 -16.58 4.90
C ARG A 193 9.33 -15.73 3.83
N LEU A 194 9.86 -14.58 4.25
CA LEU A 194 10.82 -13.83 3.46
C LEU A 194 12.23 -14.22 3.85
N ASN A 195 13.08 -14.49 2.86
CA ASN A 195 14.47 -14.85 3.08
C ASN A 195 15.42 -13.99 2.24
N GLY A 196 16.60 -13.71 2.79
CA GLY A 196 17.68 -13.00 2.11
C GLY A 196 17.54 -11.48 1.96
N GLY A 197 16.44 -10.90 2.42
CA GLY A 197 16.25 -9.45 2.45
C GLY A 197 17.30 -8.72 3.29
N ARG A 198 17.53 -7.42 2.99
CA ARG A 198 18.40 -6.56 3.81
C ARG A 198 17.75 -6.20 5.15
N ASN A 199 16.43 -6.31 5.22
CA ASN A 199 15.61 -6.04 6.40
C ASN A 199 14.41 -7.02 6.43
N PRO A 200 13.65 -7.09 7.54
CA PRO A 200 12.53 -8.03 7.69
C PRO A 200 11.32 -7.80 6.76
N PHE A 201 11.25 -6.64 6.09
CA PHE A 201 10.13 -6.26 5.23
C PHE A 201 10.35 -6.59 3.77
N GLU A 202 11.52 -7.09 3.40
CA GLU A 202 11.81 -7.49 2.02
C GLU A 202 12.46 -8.87 1.98
N GLY A 203 12.35 -9.52 0.83
CA GLY A 203 13.07 -10.75 0.59
C GLY A 203 12.42 -11.64 -0.46
N ARG A 204 13.11 -12.74 -0.72
CA ARG A 204 12.62 -13.81 -1.57
C ARG A 204 11.46 -14.54 -0.86
N VAL A 205 10.40 -14.79 -1.60
CA VAL A 205 9.23 -15.51 -1.11
C VAL A 205 9.53 -17.00 -1.10
N GLU A 206 9.61 -17.58 0.09
CA GLU A 206 9.76 -19.03 0.30
C GLU A 206 8.48 -19.58 0.92
N VAL A 207 7.98 -20.69 0.40
CA VAL A 207 6.78 -21.38 0.89
C VAL A 207 7.12 -22.82 1.28
N LEU A 208 6.50 -23.30 2.35
CA LEU A 208 6.61 -24.68 2.81
C LEU A 208 5.51 -25.52 2.15
N MET A 209 5.89 -26.40 1.23
CA MET A 209 4.97 -27.23 0.46
C MET A 209 5.31 -28.71 0.60
N GLU A 210 4.29 -29.55 0.49
CA GLU A 210 4.48 -31.00 0.45
C GLU A 210 4.83 -31.43 -0.98
N ARG A 211 5.99 -32.06 -1.15
CA ARG A 211 6.47 -32.59 -2.43
C ARG A 211 7.02 -33.99 -2.21
N ASN A 212 6.53 -34.95 -2.99
CA ASN A 212 6.94 -36.36 -2.94
C ASN A 212 6.86 -36.98 -1.52
N GLY A 213 5.85 -36.59 -0.73
CA GLY A 213 5.64 -37.10 0.63
C GLY A 213 6.49 -36.46 1.73
N SER A 214 7.30 -35.44 1.40
CA SER A 214 8.11 -34.69 2.36
C SER A 214 7.80 -33.20 2.29
N LEU A 215 7.88 -32.53 3.44
CA LEU A 215 7.77 -31.08 3.52
C LEU A 215 9.10 -30.43 3.13
N VAL A 216 9.05 -29.56 2.13
CA VAL A 216 10.24 -28.86 1.62
C VAL A 216 9.94 -27.37 1.52
N TRP A 217 10.89 -26.56 1.97
CA TRP A 217 10.91 -25.14 1.65
C TRP A 217 11.31 -24.99 0.18
N GLY A 218 10.63 -24.10 -0.52
CA GLY A 218 11.01 -23.76 -1.87
C GLY A 218 10.54 -22.37 -2.26
N THR A 219 10.91 -21.97 -3.46
CA THR A 219 10.58 -20.66 -4.02
C THR A 219 9.27 -20.67 -4.81
N VAL A 220 8.69 -19.49 -4.97
CA VAL A 220 7.58 -19.25 -5.88
C VAL A 220 8.13 -18.80 -7.23
N CYS A 221 7.55 -19.31 -8.32
CA CYS A 221 7.89 -18.91 -9.69
C CYS A 221 7.65 -17.41 -9.88
N SER A 222 8.59 -16.70 -10.52
CA SER A 222 8.48 -15.27 -10.76
C SER A 222 7.73 -14.90 -12.04
N GLU A 223 7.48 -15.86 -12.92
CA GLU A 223 6.77 -15.64 -14.17
C GLU A 223 5.32 -15.17 -13.88
N GLY A 224 5.02 -13.94 -14.31
CA GLY A 224 3.71 -13.32 -14.05
C GLY A 224 3.54 -12.74 -12.66
N TRP A 225 4.57 -12.75 -11.81
CA TRP A 225 4.51 -12.20 -10.45
C TRP A 225 4.33 -10.68 -10.48
N SER A 226 3.27 -10.19 -9.84
CA SER A 226 2.84 -8.80 -9.88
C SER A 226 2.65 -8.21 -8.47
N THR A 227 2.27 -6.94 -8.42
CA THR A 227 1.93 -6.22 -7.20
C THR A 227 0.79 -6.89 -6.43
N MET A 228 -0.18 -7.53 -7.12
CA MET A 228 -1.32 -8.18 -6.47
C MET A 228 -0.91 -9.40 -5.65
N GLU A 229 -0.01 -10.24 -6.18
CA GLU A 229 0.53 -11.36 -5.41
C GLU A 229 1.38 -10.85 -4.23
N ALA A 230 2.15 -9.79 -4.45
CA ALA A 230 2.94 -9.17 -3.39
C ALA A 230 2.07 -8.61 -2.26
N MET A 231 0.92 -8.01 -2.57
CA MET A 231 -0.05 -7.54 -1.57
C MET A 231 -0.55 -8.68 -0.70
N VAL A 232 -0.89 -9.82 -1.31
CA VAL A 232 -1.30 -11.02 -0.57
C VAL A 232 -0.17 -11.49 0.35
N VAL A 233 1.08 -11.55 -0.14
CA VAL A 233 2.24 -11.96 0.68
C VAL A 233 2.47 -11.03 1.86
N CYS A 234 2.56 -9.71 1.63
CA CYS A 234 2.81 -8.73 2.68
C CYS A 234 1.71 -8.76 3.74
N ARG A 235 0.44 -8.89 3.32
CA ARG A 235 -0.69 -9.05 4.23
C ARG A 235 -0.64 -10.36 5.01
N THR A 236 -0.32 -11.47 4.35
CA THR A 236 -0.20 -12.81 4.97
C THR A 236 0.86 -12.80 6.07
N LEU A 237 1.97 -12.11 5.84
CA LEU A 237 3.07 -11.94 6.79
C LEU A 237 2.81 -10.89 7.87
N GLY A 238 1.72 -10.12 7.78
CA GLY A 238 1.42 -9.03 8.72
C GLY A 238 2.33 -7.81 8.56
N LEU A 239 2.92 -7.62 7.39
CA LEU A 239 3.90 -6.57 7.08
C LEU A 239 3.28 -5.35 6.37
N GLY A 240 1.94 -5.28 6.31
CA GLY A 240 1.21 -4.18 5.67
C GLY A 240 0.96 -4.41 4.18
N PHE A 241 1.17 -3.36 3.38
CA PHE A 241 1.00 -3.33 1.93
C PHE A 241 2.28 -3.75 1.23
N ALA A 242 2.17 -4.17 -0.03
CA ALA A 242 3.33 -4.28 -0.90
C ALA A 242 3.87 -2.89 -1.23
N SER A 243 5.19 -2.74 -1.23
CA SER A 243 5.89 -1.58 -1.79
C SER A 243 6.55 -1.94 -3.12
N ASN A 244 6.96 -3.20 -3.31
CA ASN A 244 7.48 -3.70 -4.58
C ASN A 244 7.21 -5.19 -4.76
N ALA A 245 7.01 -5.60 -6.02
CA ALA A 245 7.03 -6.98 -6.47
C ALA A 245 8.25 -7.21 -7.37
N PHE A 246 9.04 -8.25 -7.08
CA PHE A 246 10.27 -8.57 -7.80
C PHE A 246 10.13 -9.90 -8.52
N GLN A 247 10.53 -9.92 -9.80
CA GLN A 247 10.62 -11.15 -10.58
C GLN A 247 12.04 -11.74 -10.60
N GLU A 248 13.02 -10.96 -10.17
CA GLU A 248 14.43 -11.36 -10.10
C GLU A 248 14.97 -11.03 -8.71
N THR A 249 15.51 -12.03 -8.01
CA THR A 249 15.94 -11.93 -6.61
C THR A 249 17.38 -12.36 -6.41
N TRP A 250 18.20 -12.29 -7.47
CA TRP A 250 19.57 -12.81 -7.49
C TRP A 250 20.49 -12.15 -6.45
N TYR A 251 20.13 -10.95 -5.99
CA TYR A 251 20.87 -10.14 -5.03
C TYR A 251 20.55 -10.45 -3.57
N TRP A 252 19.50 -11.23 -3.29
CA TRP A 252 19.18 -11.68 -1.93
C TRP A 252 19.81 -13.06 -1.67
N PRO A 253 20.78 -13.17 -0.73
CA PRO A 253 21.36 -14.46 -0.36
C PRO A 253 20.30 -15.25 0.38
N GLY A 254 20.00 -16.48 -0.05
CA GLY A 254 19.10 -17.32 0.74
C GLY A 254 19.60 -18.75 0.84
N ASP A 255 18.81 -19.56 1.53
CA ASP A 255 19.18 -20.94 1.80
C ASP A 255 19.12 -21.76 0.51
N VAL A 256 20.25 -22.34 0.13
CA VAL A 256 20.37 -23.16 -1.09
C VAL A 256 19.40 -24.34 -1.07
N SER A 257 19.03 -24.81 0.13
CA SER A 257 18.04 -25.88 0.29
C SER A 257 16.63 -25.49 -0.17
N ALA A 258 16.33 -24.19 -0.30
CA ALA A 258 15.04 -23.67 -0.72
C ALA A 258 15.03 -23.16 -2.17
N ASP A 259 16.10 -23.36 -2.96
CA ASP A 259 16.19 -22.78 -4.31
C ASP A 259 15.19 -23.41 -5.30
N SER A 260 14.72 -24.63 -5.08
CA SER A 260 13.76 -25.27 -6.00
C SER A 260 12.42 -24.55 -6.01
N VAL A 261 11.81 -24.39 -7.19
CA VAL A 261 10.45 -23.87 -7.32
C VAL A 261 9.47 -24.92 -6.80
N VAL A 262 8.58 -24.52 -5.90
CA VAL A 262 7.54 -25.41 -5.32
C VAL A 262 6.12 -24.92 -5.57
N MET A 263 5.95 -23.71 -6.11
CA MET A 263 4.67 -23.12 -6.48
C MET A 263 4.85 -22.28 -7.75
N SER A 264 3.92 -22.36 -8.70
CA SER A 264 3.99 -21.58 -9.94
C SER A 264 2.63 -21.20 -10.50
N GLY A 265 2.61 -20.24 -11.43
CA GLY A 265 1.38 -19.73 -12.05
C GLY A 265 0.46 -19.02 -11.07
N VAL A 266 1.01 -18.42 -10.03
CA VAL A 266 0.24 -17.71 -9.00
C VAL A 266 -0.39 -16.46 -9.62
N ARG A 267 -1.70 -16.33 -9.47
CA ARG A 267 -2.50 -15.19 -9.89
C ARG A 267 -3.52 -14.87 -8.81
N CYS A 268 -3.33 -13.73 -8.16
CA CYS A 268 -4.19 -13.25 -7.10
C CYS A 268 -5.12 -12.15 -7.61
N SER A 269 -6.34 -12.06 -7.07
CA SER A 269 -7.22 -10.89 -7.21
C SER A 269 -6.83 -9.76 -6.26
N GLY A 270 -6.06 -10.06 -5.21
CA GLY A 270 -5.62 -9.12 -4.18
C GLY A 270 -6.43 -9.20 -2.89
N THR A 271 -7.51 -9.98 -2.84
CA THR A 271 -8.38 -10.16 -1.65
C THR A 271 -8.07 -11.43 -0.86
N GLU A 272 -7.19 -12.29 -1.37
CA GLU A 272 -6.91 -13.60 -0.78
C GLU A 272 -6.20 -13.50 0.57
N MET A 273 -6.57 -14.37 1.50
CA MET A 273 -5.96 -14.40 2.85
C MET A 273 -4.59 -15.07 2.89
N SER A 274 -4.22 -15.84 1.86
CA SER A 274 -2.91 -16.49 1.73
C SER A 274 -2.60 -16.78 0.26
N LEU A 275 -1.33 -16.99 -0.07
CA LEU A 275 -0.91 -17.35 -1.43
C LEU A 275 -1.56 -18.65 -1.95
N ASN A 276 -1.87 -19.60 -1.06
CA ASN A 276 -2.53 -20.86 -1.42
C ASN A 276 -3.99 -20.69 -1.84
N HIS A 277 -4.60 -19.54 -1.53
CA HIS A 277 -5.98 -19.23 -1.96
C HIS A 277 -6.02 -18.53 -3.31
N CYS A 278 -4.89 -18.03 -3.81
CA CYS A 278 -4.80 -17.48 -5.16
C CYS A 278 -4.91 -18.61 -6.18
N LEU A 279 -5.28 -18.28 -7.42
CA LEU A 279 -5.21 -19.25 -8.50
C LEU A 279 -3.73 -19.63 -8.71
N HIS A 280 -3.39 -20.91 -8.66
CA HIS A 280 -2.04 -21.38 -8.92
C HIS A 280 -2.04 -22.79 -9.52
N HIS A 281 -0.93 -23.20 -10.12
CA HIS A 281 -0.78 -24.58 -10.58
C HIS A 281 -0.70 -25.55 -9.39
N GLY A 282 -1.32 -26.72 -9.51
CA GLY A 282 -1.32 -27.74 -8.47
C GLY A 282 -0.01 -28.56 -8.43
N ALA A 283 -0.12 -29.88 -8.62
CA ALA A 283 1.03 -30.78 -8.56
C ALA A 283 2.04 -30.52 -9.68
N HIS A 284 1.57 -30.18 -10.90
CA HIS A 284 2.43 -29.92 -12.05
C HIS A 284 2.91 -28.47 -12.07
N LEU A 285 4.21 -28.28 -11.86
CA LEU A 285 4.84 -26.97 -11.93
C LEU A 285 5.27 -26.66 -13.36
N SER A 286 4.83 -25.51 -13.86
CA SER A 286 5.36 -24.89 -15.08
C SER A 286 6.00 -23.56 -14.71
N CYS A 287 7.28 -23.38 -15.04
CA CYS A 287 8.01 -22.17 -14.75
C CYS A 287 9.23 -22.07 -15.67
N SER A 288 9.19 -21.16 -16.64
CA SER A 288 10.32 -20.94 -17.56
C SER A 288 11.43 -20.09 -16.93
N LYS A 289 11.03 -19.19 -16.02
CA LYS A 289 11.90 -18.34 -15.19
C LYS A 289 11.49 -18.49 -13.73
N GLY A 290 12.31 -19.20 -12.95
CA GLY A 290 12.06 -19.42 -11.53
C GLY A 290 13.18 -20.19 -10.85
N GLY A 291 13.18 -20.16 -9.52
CA GLY A 291 14.12 -20.92 -8.70
C GLY A 291 15.41 -20.16 -8.40
N GLY A 292 15.94 -20.36 -7.20
CA GLY A 292 17.13 -19.71 -6.66
C GLY A 292 17.16 -18.20 -6.90
N ARG A 293 17.93 -17.79 -7.91
CA ARG A 293 18.19 -16.39 -8.26
C ARG A 293 17.04 -15.68 -8.99
N ASN A 294 16.12 -16.42 -9.60
CA ASN A 294 15.00 -15.86 -10.35
C ASN A 294 13.66 -16.16 -9.66
N ALA A 295 13.65 -16.23 -8.33
CA ALA A 295 12.44 -16.47 -7.56
C ALA A 295 11.60 -15.19 -7.43
N ALA A 296 10.31 -15.35 -7.12
CA ALA A 296 9.47 -14.24 -6.75
C ALA A 296 9.93 -13.60 -5.43
N GLY A 297 9.82 -12.27 -5.37
CA GLY A 297 10.24 -11.47 -4.24
C GLY A 297 9.25 -10.36 -3.92
N VAL A 298 9.29 -9.88 -2.69
CA VAL A 298 8.48 -8.73 -2.27
C VAL A 298 9.28 -7.77 -1.40
N SER A 299 8.84 -6.52 -1.39
CA SER A 299 9.10 -5.57 -0.31
C SER A 299 7.77 -5.07 0.20
N CYS A 300 7.67 -4.86 1.51
CA CYS A 300 6.45 -4.50 2.22
C CYS A 300 6.62 -3.15 2.93
N SER A 301 5.51 -2.48 3.19
CA SER A 301 5.44 -1.19 3.88
C SER A 301 4.16 -1.12 4.70
N GLU A 302 4.20 -0.45 5.85
CA GLU A 302 3.00 -0.21 6.66
C GLU A 302 2.01 0.75 5.98
N THR A 303 2.48 1.56 5.04
CA THR A 303 1.69 2.57 4.33
C THR A 303 1.80 2.43 2.81
N ALA A 304 0.75 2.82 2.10
CA ALA A 304 0.69 2.90 0.64
C ALA A 304 -0.09 4.17 0.20
N PRO A 305 0.17 4.70 -1.02
CA PRO A 305 -0.65 5.76 -1.63
C PRO A 305 -2.05 5.24 -2.01
N ASP A 306 -2.95 6.14 -2.35
CA ASP A 306 -4.31 5.82 -2.84
C ASP A 306 -4.75 6.88 -3.83
N LEU A 307 -4.78 6.52 -5.12
CA LEU A 307 -5.08 7.46 -6.20
C LEU A 307 -6.56 7.46 -6.55
N VAL A 308 -7.14 8.66 -6.53
CA VAL A 308 -8.55 8.84 -6.82
C VAL A 308 -8.75 9.95 -7.84
N LEU A 309 -9.53 9.68 -8.89
CA LEU A 309 -9.90 10.71 -9.85
C LEU A 309 -10.99 11.62 -9.25
N ASN A 310 -10.94 12.92 -9.53
CA ASN A 310 -12.04 13.84 -9.27
C ASN A 310 -13.09 13.76 -10.42
N PRO A 311 -14.28 13.16 -10.20
CA PRO A 311 -15.28 13.02 -11.26
C PRO A 311 -15.88 14.36 -11.71
N GLN A 312 -16.02 15.32 -10.78
CA GLN A 312 -16.58 16.64 -11.08
C GLN A 312 -15.66 17.43 -12.00
N ALA A 313 -14.34 17.32 -11.83
CA ALA A 313 -13.38 17.94 -12.72
C ALA A 313 -13.58 17.47 -14.17
N VAL A 314 -13.78 16.16 -14.39
CA VAL A 314 -14.06 15.60 -15.71
C VAL A 314 -15.41 16.11 -16.24
N GLU A 315 -16.48 15.99 -15.45
CA GLU A 315 -17.84 16.37 -15.87
C GLU A 315 -17.92 17.85 -16.29
N GLN A 316 -17.30 18.75 -15.52
CA GLN A 316 -17.37 20.20 -15.72
C GLN A 316 -16.47 20.71 -16.85
N THR A 317 -15.40 19.98 -17.19
CA THR A 317 -14.41 20.42 -18.18
C THR A 317 -14.50 19.67 -19.50
N THR A 318 -15.49 18.79 -19.65
CA THR A 318 -15.66 18.03 -20.89
C THR A 318 -16.18 18.93 -22.01
N TYR A 319 -15.49 18.95 -23.15
CA TYR A 319 -15.96 19.60 -24.38
C TYR A 319 -15.42 18.92 -25.64
N MET A 320 -15.96 19.31 -26.78
CA MET A 320 -15.56 18.81 -28.09
C MET A 320 -14.75 19.85 -28.85
N GLU A 321 -13.64 19.43 -29.47
CA GLU A 321 -12.81 20.27 -30.33
C GLU A 321 -12.57 19.58 -31.67
N ASP A 322 -12.77 20.29 -32.77
CA ASP A 322 -12.30 19.85 -34.09
C ASP A 322 -10.94 20.52 -34.37
N ARG A 323 -9.85 19.74 -34.37
CA ARG A 323 -8.47 20.24 -34.55
C ARG A 323 -7.88 19.73 -35.87
N PRO A 324 -7.21 20.57 -36.68
CA PRO A 324 -6.63 20.14 -37.94
C PRO A 324 -5.34 19.34 -37.74
N MET A 325 -5.14 18.31 -38.59
CA MET A 325 -4.03 17.35 -38.49
C MET A 325 -2.65 17.99 -38.48
N PHE A 326 -2.42 19.08 -39.21
CA PHE A 326 -1.11 19.76 -39.22
C PHE A 326 -0.68 20.31 -37.83
N MET A 327 -1.61 20.51 -36.89
CA MET A 327 -1.32 20.94 -35.52
C MET A 327 -1.18 19.77 -34.52
N MET A 328 -1.25 18.52 -34.98
CA MET A 328 -1.30 17.32 -34.14
C MET A 328 -0.16 16.34 -34.44
N GLN A 329 0.97 16.84 -34.98
CA GLN A 329 2.13 15.99 -35.29
C GLN A 329 2.68 15.30 -34.04
N CYS A 330 2.84 16.03 -32.94
CA CYS A 330 3.26 15.47 -31.65
C CYS A 330 2.31 14.37 -31.14
N ALA A 331 1.01 14.67 -31.09
CA ALA A 331 0.01 13.70 -30.69
C ALA A 331 -0.03 12.44 -31.57
N GLN A 332 0.31 12.56 -32.86
CA GLN A 332 0.42 11.42 -33.77
C GLN A 332 1.65 10.56 -33.47
N GLU A 333 2.80 11.18 -33.20
CA GLU A 333 4.05 10.50 -32.84
C GLU A 333 3.93 9.78 -31.48
N GLU A 334 3.17 10.35 -30.55
CA GLU A 334 2.85 9.78 -29.24
C GLU A 334 1.69 8.76 -29.23
N GLY A 335 1.08 8.52 -30.39
CA GLY A 335 -0.03 7.56 -30.51
C GLY A 335 -1.35 7.99 -29.88
N CYS A 336 -1.55 9.28 -29.58
CA CYS A 336 -2.76 9.80 -28.92
C CYS A 336 -3.98 9.98 -29.84
N LEU A 337 -3.90 9.52 -31.08
CA LEU A 337 -4.95 9.62 -32.09
C LEU A 337 -5.42 8.22 -32.46
N SER A 338 -6.68 8.09 -32.90
CA SER A 338 -7.21 6.78 -33.27
C SER A 338 -6.46 6.20 -34.47
N SER A 339 -6.52 4.87 -34.64
CA SER A 339 -5.80 4.17 -35.72
C SER A 339 -6.06 4.71 -37.15
N SER A 340 -7.22 5.31 -37.41
CA SER A 340 -7.56 5.90 -38.71
C SER A 340 -6.71 7.15 -39.06
N SER A 341 -6.08 7.78 -38.06
CA SER A 341 -5.35 9.04 -38.22
C SER A 341 -4.11 8.87 -39.10
N SER A 342 -3.49 7.69 -39.09
CA SER A 342 -2.29 7.34 -39.87
C SER A 342 -2.46 7.51 -41.39
N LEU A 343 -3.70 7.43 -41.89
CA LEU A 343 -4.04 7.55 -43.32
C LEU A 343 -4.69 8.90 -43.66
N THR A 344 -4.78 9.81 -42.68
CA THR A 344 -5.57 11.04 -42.81
C THR A 344 -4.71 12.19 -43.38
N PRO A 345 -5.17 12.89 -44.44
CA PRO A 345 -4.47 14.05 -44.99
C PRO A 345 -4.28 15.19 -43.96
N ALA A 346 -3.17 15.92 -44.05
CA ALA A 346 -2.83 17.03 -43.15
C ALA A 346 -3.86 18.18 -43.09
N THR A 347 -4.69 18.31 -44.12
CA THR A 347 -5.78 19.30 -44.22
C THR A 347 -7.08 18.87 -43.54
N SER A 348 -7.15 17.63 -43.06
CA SER A 348 -8.35 17.09 -42.40
C SER A 348 -8.39 17.48 -40.93
N TYR A 349 -9.57 17.36 -40.34
CA TYR A 349 -9.81 17.61 -38.92
C TYR A 349 -9.99 16.28 -38.19
N ARG A 350 -9.56 16.25 -36.93
CA ARG A 350 -9.92 15.21 -35.96
C ARG A 350 -10.83 15.83 -34.92
N ARG A 351 -11.81 15.05 -34.48
CA ARG A 351 -12.76 15.42 -33.44
C ARG A 351 -12.32 14.83 -32.12
N LEU A 352 -12.03 15.69 -31.17
CA LEU A 352 -11.43 15.34 -29.89
C LEU A 352 -12.46 15.59 -28.78
N LEU A 353 -12.70 14.58 -27.95
CA LEU A 353 -13.44 14.70 -26.70
C LEU A 353 -12.43 15.02 -25.60
N ARG A 354 -12.32 16.30 -25.23
CA ARG A 354 -11.38 16.79 -24.21
C ARG A 354 -12.02 16.82 -22.84
N PHE A 355 -11.20 16.71 -21.80
CA PHE A 355 -11.59 16.77 -20.39
C PHE A 355 -10.33 17.01 -19.55
N SER A 356 -10.45 17.51 -18.33
CA SER A 356 -9.36 17.55 -17.36
C SER A 356 -9.36 16.28 -16.51
N SER A 357 -8.20 15.74 -16.18
CA SER A 357 -8.02 14.70 -15.18
C SER A 357 -7.30 15.27 -13.98
N GLN A 358 -7.94 15.21 -12.82
CA GLN A 358 -7.33 15.59 -11.55
C GLN A 358 -7.24 14.34 -10.68
N ILE A 359 -6.02 13.91 -10.38
CA ILE A 359 -5.69 12.67 -9.67
C ILE A 359 -5.20 13.04 -8.27
N HIS A 360 -5.97 12.70 -7.25
CA HIS A 360 -5.66 12.94 -5.84
C HIS A 360 -4.87 11.78 -5.26
N ASN A 361 -3.96 12.05 -4.33
CA ASN A 361 -3.40 11.02 -3.44
C ASN A 361 -4.02 11.14 -2.05
N ASN A 362 -5.01 10.29 -1.77
CA ASN A 362 -5.73 10.23 -0.49
C ASN A 362 -5.18 9.14 0.44
N GLY A 363 -4.03 8.56 0.09
CA GLY A 363 -3.44 7.44 0.79
C GLY A 363 -2.68 7.84 2.05
N GLN A 364 -1.77 6.95 2.46
CA GLN A 364 -0.97 7.10 3.69
C GLN A 364 0.51 7.40 3.41
N SER A 365 0.92 7.37 2.14
CA SER A 365 2.27 7.70 1.70
C SER A 365 2.26 8.32 0.30
N ASP A 366 3.36 8.95 -0.06
CA ASP A 366 3.51 9.60 -1.37
C ASP A 366 3.47 8.55 -2.49
N PHE A 367 2.73 8.84 -3.56
CA PHE A 367 2.76 8.02 -4.77
C PHE A 367 4.06 8.30 -5.54
N ARG A 368 4.79 7.26 -5.93
CA ARG A 368 6.09 7.37 -6.58
C ARG A 368 6.18 6.47 -7.81
N PRO A 369 6.81 6.93 -8.90
CA PRO A 369 7.01 6.09 -10.07
C PRO A 369 7.89 4.89 -9.72
N LYS A 370 7.54 3.71 -10.24
CA LYS A 370 8.33 2.47 -10.08
C LYS A 370 9.73 2.61 -10.68
N ALA A 371 9.81 3.32 -11.80
CA ALA A 371 11.02 3.51 -12.58
C ALA A 371 11.92 4.60 -11.95
N GLY A 372 13.22 4.30 -11.82
CA GLY A 372 14.20 5.29 -11.38
C GLY A 372 14.43 6.38 -12.44
N ARG A 373 15.03 7.50 -12.03
CA ARG A 373 15.34 8.65 -12.93
C ARG A 373 16.10 8.27 -14.19
N ASN A 374 16.93 7.23 -14.13
CA ASN A 374 17.72 6.73 -15.25
C ASN A 374 16.89 6.07 -16.36
N SER A 375 15.65 5.66 -16.05
CA SER A 375 14.71 5.06 -17.00
C SER A 375 13.64 6.03 -17.49
N TRP A 376 13.64 7.28 -17.00
CA TRP A 376 12.66 8.27 -17.46
C TRP A 376 12.99 8.71 -18.88
N VAL A 377 11.96 8.81 -19.72
CA VAL A 377 12.10 9.16 -21.13
C VAL A 377 11.76 10.64 -21.30
N TRP A 378 12.68 11.41 -21.89
CA TRP A 378 12.40 12.80 -22.24
C TRP A 378 11.45 12.85 -23.44
N HIS A 379 10.49 13.78 -23.41
CA HIS A 379 9.61 13.99 -24.54
C HIS A 379 9.68 15.42 -25.06
N ASP A 380 10.06 15.55 -26.33
CA ASP A 380 10.34 16.84 -26.97
C ASP A 380 9.09 17.72 -27.10
N CYS A 381 7.91 17.11 -27.25
CA CYS A 381 6.65 17.83 -27.38
C CYS A 381 6.19 18.46 -26.06
N HIS A 382 6.44 17.80 -24.93
CA HIS A 382 6.02 18.27 -23.60
C HIS A 382 7.13 18.94 -22.80
N ARG A 383 8.38 18.82 -23.27
CA ARG A 383 9.58 19.42 -22.66
C ARG A 383 9.76 19.05 -21.19
N HIS A 384 9.43 17.82 -20.85
CA HIS A 384 9.73 17.22 -19.55
C HIS A 384 10.00 15.72 -19.68
N TYR A 385 10.45 15.11 -18.59
CA TYR A 385 10.66 13.67 -18.49
C TYR A 385 9.38 12.96 -18.05
N HIS A 386 9.15 11.80 -18.64
CA HIS A 386 8.05 10.92 -18.32
C HIS A 386 8.53 9.79 -17.42
N SER A 387 7.91 9.66 -16.25
CA SER A 387 8.29 8.66 -15.23
C SER A 387 7.43 7.39 -15.26
N MET A 388 6.31 7.43 -15.99
CA MET A 388 5.44 6.29 -16.25
C MET A 388 4.95 6.33 -17.71
N GLU A 389 4.96 5.17 -18.39
CA GLU A 389 4.48 5.04 -19.77
C GLU A 389 2.95 5.02 -19.84
N VAL A 390 2.31 4.21 -18.97
CA VAL A 390 0.85 4.06 -18.92
C VAL A 390 0.35 4.33 -17.50
N PHE A 391 -0.06 5.58 -17.24
CA PHE A 391 -0.67 5.93 -15.95
C PHE A 391 -2.20 6.00 -16.01
N THR A 392 -2.79 6.42 -17.14
CA THR A 392 -4.25 6.37 -17.31
C THR A 392 -4.65 5.87 -18.68
N LEU A 393 -5.73 5.09 -18.72
CA LEU A 393 -6.42 4.70 -19.95
C LEU A 393 -7.77 5.41 -20.02
N TYR A 394 -8.11 5.90 -21.21
CA TYR A 394 -9.36 6.59 -21.52
C TYR A 394 -10.16 5.74 -22.50
N ASP A 395 -11.28 5.22 -22.06
CA ASP A 395 -12.11 4.34 -22.87
C ASP A 395 -13.49 4.93 -23.10
N LEU A 396 -14.03 4.71 -24.29
CA LEU A 396 -15.43 4.95 -24.60
C LEU A 396 -16.08 3.61 -24.96
N PHE A 397 -17.13 3.24 -24.23
CA PHE A 397 -17.88 2.01 -24.41
C PHE A 397 -19.30 2.29 -24.91
N THR A 398 -19.87 1.37 -25.67
CA THR A 398 -21.33 1.33 -25.84
C THR A 398 -22.01 0.95 -24.52
N LEU A 399 -23.32 1.18 -24.42
CA LEU A 399 -24.13 0.70 -23.30
C LEU A 399 -24.07 -0.83 -23.11
N ASN A 400 -23.71 -1.57 -24.16
CA ASN A 400 -23.55 -3.04 -24.14
C ASN A 400 -22.15 -3.48 -23.65
N GLY A 401 -21.26 -2.54 -23.30
CA GLY A 401 -19.92 -2.83 -22.79
C GLY A 401 -18.86 -3.06 -23.87
N THR A 402 -19.15 -2.81 -25.15
CA THR A 402 -18.15 -2.93 -26.23
C THR A 402 -17.33 -1.65 -26.32
N LYS A 403 -16.00 -1.74 -26.23
CA LYS A 403 -15.10 -0.60 -26.44
C LYS A 403 -15.21 -0.10 -27.88
N VAL A 404 -15.45 1.19 -28.08
CA VAL A 404 -15.60 1.82 -29.41
C VAL A 404 -14.51 2.84 -29.71
N ALA A 405 -13.95 3.46 -28.68
CA ALA A 405 -12.79 4.31 -28.80
C ALA A 405 -11.87 4.08 -27.60
N GLU A 406 -10.59 4.25 -27.84
CA GLU A 406 -9.54 4.24 -26.83
C GLU A 406 -8.70 5.49 -27.05
N GLY A 407 -8.33 6.11 -25.94
CA GLY A 407 -7.32 7.13 -25.87
C GLY A 407 -6.48 6.88 -24.64
N HIS A 408 -5.39 7.62 -24.57
CA HIS A 408 -4.54 7.64 -23.41
C HIS A 408 -3.88 9.00 -23.38
N LYS A 409 -3.50 9.38 -22.18
CA LYS A 409 -2.50 10.42 -22.06
C LYS A 409 -1.17 9.75 -22.33
N ALA A 410 -0.53 10.14 -23.43
CA ALA A 410 0.85 9.76 -23.65
C ALA A 410 1.66 10.38 -22.54
N SER A 411 2.04 9.50 -21.61
CA SER A 411 3.15 9.66 -20.69
C SER A 411 3.05 10.81 -19.66
N PHE A 412 3.55 10.52 -18.46
CA PHE A 412 3.15 11.26 -17.26
C PHE A 412 4.32 11.88 -16.53
N CYS A 413 4.13 13.15 -16.19
CA CYS A 413 4.85 13.91 -15.19
C CYS A 413 4.05 13.84 -13.88
N LEU A 414 4.58 13.19 -12.84
CA LEU A 414 3.89 13.14 -11.55
C LEU A 414 4.35 14.32 -10.69
N GLU A 415 3.47 15.29 -10.44
CA GLU A 415 3.78 16.47 -9.63
C GLU A 415 2.62 16.94 -8.74
N ASP A 416 2.94 17.79 -7.75
CA ASP A 416 1.95 18.37 -6.85
C ASP A 416 1.38 19.67 -7.46
N SER A 417 0.34 19.54 -8.29
CA SER A 417 -0.32 20.70 -8.92
C SER A 417 -0.91 21.64 -7.88
N GLU A 418 -1.67 21.12 -6.91
CA GLU A 418 -2.21 21.81 -5.73
C GLU A 418 -2.38 20.82 -4.58
N CYS A 419 -2.54 21.33 -3.35
CA CYS A 419 -2.69 20.52 -2.14
C CYS A 419 -3.74 21.12 -1.21
N ASP A 420 -4.24 20.28 -0.29
CA ASP A 420 -5.12 20.72 0.78
C ASP A 420 -4.47 21.77 1.70
N GLU A 421 -5.31 22.56 2.38
CA GLU A 421 -4.85 23.61 3.27
C GLU A 421 -3.87 23.08 4.35
N GLY A 422 -2.67 23.66 4.38
CA GLY A 422 -1.62 23.29 5.34
C GLY A 422 -0.66 22.21 4.87
N ILE A 423 -0.80 21.70 3.64
CA ILE A 423 0.12 20.76 3.02
C ILE A 423 1.01 21.51 2.01
N GLU A 424 2.33 21.28 2.08
CA GLU A 424 3.29 21.88 1.16
C GLU A 424 3.56 20.95 -0.02
N LYS A 425 3.60 21.52 -1.23
CA LYS A 425 4.00 20.84 -2.47
C LYS A 425 5.47 20.40 -2.38
N ARG A 426 5.76 19.21 -2.91
CA ARG A 426 7.09 18.59 -2.84
C ARG A 426 7.63 18.15 -4.20
N TYR A 427 6.77 17.68 -5.09
CA TYR A 427 7.14 17.12 -6.38
C TYR A 427 6.88 18.11 -7.51
N GLU A 428 7.85 18.22 -8.41
CA GLU A 428 7.82 19.12 -9.56
C GLU A 428 8.63 18.50 -10.69
N CYS A 429 8.06 18.42 -11.90
CA CYS A 429 8.76 17.78 -13.03
C CYS A 429 9.78 18.69 -13.70
N ALA A 430 9.66 20.01 -13.52
CA ALA A 430 10.57 20.98 -14.08
C ALA A 430 12.01 20.70 -13.62
N ASN A 431 12.98 21.01 -14.48
CA ASN A 431 14.42 20.88 -14.18
C ASN A 431 14.86 19.47 -13.73
N PHE A 432 14.19 18.42 -14.22
CA PHE A 432 14.48 17.03 -13.84
C PHE A 432 14.31 16.80 -12.32
N GLY A 433 13.28 17.42 -11.75
CA GLY A 433 12.92 17.28 -10.34
C GLY A 433 12.44 15.87 -9.97
N GLU A 434 12.30 15.65 -8.67
CA GLU A 434 11.67 14.42 -8.16
C GLU A 434 10.20 14.40 -8.57
N GLN A 435 9.73 13.25 -9.05
CA GLN A 435 8.34 13.03 -9.43
C GLN A 435 7.62 12.17 -8.39
N GLY A 436 6.34 12.46 -8.22
CA GLY A 436 5.43 11.82 -7.29
C GLY A 436 4.20 12.68 -7.00
N ILE A 437 3.28 12.16 -6.21
CA ILE A 437 2.12 12.92 -5.71
C ILE A 437 2.12 12.79 -4.18
N THR A 438 2.28 13.90 -3.47
CA THR A 438 2.29 13.95 -2.02
C THR A 438 0.90 13.65 -1.44
N VAL A 439 0.86 13.01 -0.27
CA VAL A 439 -0.40 12.76 0.45
C VAL A 439 -1.16 14.07 0.68
N GLY A 440 -2.44 14.11 0.28
CA GLY A 440 -3.29 15.29 0.35
C GLY A 440 -3.01 16.35 -0.73
N CYS A 441 -2.23 15.98 -1.76
CA CYS A 441 -2.05 16.74 -2.98
C CYS A 441 -2.71 16.03 -4.16
N TRP A 442 -2.84 16.75 -5.28
CA TRP A 442 -3.31 16.20 -6.53
C TRP A 442 -2.51 16.71 -7.71
N ASP A 443 -2.47 15.89 -8.76
CA ASP A 443 -1.90 16.22 -10.06
C ASP A 443 -3.02 16.53 -11.06
N THR A 444 -2.93 17.67 -11.74
CA THR A 444 -3.96 18.16 -12.65
C THR A 444 -3.46 18.21 -14.09
N TYR A 445 -3.95 17.26 -14.88
CA TYR A 445 -3.84 17.26 -16.32
C TYR A 445 -5.02 18.00 -16.94
N ARG A 446 -4.80 19.26 -17.31
CA ARG A 446 -5.86 20.12 -17.82
C ARG A 446 -6.38 19.70 -19.21
N HIS A 447 -7.61 20.07 -19.53
CA HIS A 447 -8.23 19.77 -20.83
C HIS A 447 -7.51 20.37 -22.05
N ASP A 448 -6.68 21.42 -21.87
CA ASP A 448 -6.00 22.15 -22.95
C ASP A 448 -4.67 21.54 -23.38
N ILE A 449 -4.07 20.65 -22.57
CA ILE A 449 -2.79 20.02 -22.92
C ILE A 449 -2.98 18.87 -23.94
N ASP A 450 -1.91 18.56 -24.66
CA ASP A 450 -1.94 17.52 -25.69
C ASP A 450 -2.17 16.12 -25.08
N CYS A 451 -2.79 15.22 -25.85
CA CYS A 451 -3.19 13.87 -25.44
C CYS A 451 -4.21 13.80 -24.30
N GLN A 452 -4.81 14.93 -23.89
CA GLN A 452 -5.89 14.96 -22.91
C GLN A 452 -7.26 14.85 -23.58
N TRP A 453 -7.48 13.76 -24.32
CA TRP A 453 -8.71 13.52 -25.06
C TRP A 453 -8.93 12.05 -25.40
N ILE A 454 -10.14 11.74 -25.90
CA ILE A 454 -10.39 10.59 -26.77
C ILE A 454 -10.66 11.12 -28.19
N ASP A 455 -10.00 10.56 -29.20
CA ASP A 455 -10.31 10.83 -30.61
C ASP A 455 -11.62 10.12 -30.98
N ILE A 456 -12.68 10.90 -31.20
CA ILE A 456 -14.04 10.42 -31.48
C ILE A 456 -14.45 10.67 -32.95
N THR A 457 -13.47 10.90 -33.85
CA THR A 457 -13.74 11.23 -35.26
C THR A 457 -14.57 10.16 -35.97
N ASP A 458 -14.32 8.88 -35.67
CA ASP A 458 -14.97 7.75 -36.33
C ASP A 458 -16.20 7.24 -35.57
N ILE A 459 -16.56 7.90 -34.47
CA ILE A 459 -17.66 7.51 -33.59
C ILE A 459 -18.96 8.11 -34.11
N LYS A 460 -20.00 7.29 -34.16
CA LYS A 460 -21.35 7.73 -34.56
C LYS A 460 -22.07 8.43 -33.39
N PRO A 461 -23.09 9.25 -33.64
CA PRO A 461 -23.97 9.73 -32.59
C PRO A 461 -24.63 8.57 -31.83
N GLY A 462 -24.75 8.71 -30.51
CA GLY A 462 -25.30 7.68 -29.63
C GLY A 462 -25.07 7.96 -28.15
N ASP A 463 -25.49 7.00 -27.33
CA ASP A 463 -25.25 6.98 -25.89
C ASP A 463 -24.14 6.00 -25.56
N TYR A 464 -23.20 6.45 -24.73
CA TYR A 464 -21.94 5.79 -24.41
C TYR A 464 -21.66 5.85 -22.90
N ILE A 465 -20.73 4.99 -22.47
CA ILE A 465 -20.12 5.05 -21.14
C ILE A 465 -18.67 5.49 -21.36
N PHE A 466 -18.33 6.63 -20.79
CA PHE A 466 -16.96 7.12 -20.74
C PHE A 466 -16.29 6.61 -19.47
N GLN A 467 -15.07 6.09 -19.59
CA GLN A 467 -14.34 5.51 -18.48
C GLN A 467 -12.90 6.01 -18.46
N ILE A 468 -12.41 6.32 -17.26
CA ILE A 468 -10.99 6.57 -16.99
C ILE A 468 -10.52 5.55 -15.96
N VAL A 469 -9.38 4.91 -16.22
CA VAL A 469 -8.74 4.00 -15.27
C VAL A 469 -7.35 4.54 -14.94
N ILE A 470 -7.07 4.77 -13.65
CA ILE A 470 -5.76 5.19 -13.14
C ILE A 470 -4.95 3.95 -12.72
N ASN A 471 -3.64 3.97 -12.96
CA ASN A 471 -2.70 2.87 -12.67
C ASN A 471 -3.24 1.49 -13.10
N PRO A 472 -3.67 1.34 -14.36
CA PRO A 472 -4.47 0.20 -14.83
C PRO A 472 -3.73 -1.15 -14.76
N ASN A 473 -2.40 -1.12 -14.75
CA ASN A 473 -1.53 -2.30 -14.73
C ASN A 473 -1.04 -2.65 -13.32
N TYR A 474 -1.48 -1.92 -12.29
CA TYR A 474 -1.02 -2.08 -10.90
C TYR A 474 0.52 -1.96 -10.78
N GLU A 475 1.11 -1.08 -11.59
CA GLU A 475 2.56 -0.92 -11.67
C GLU A 475 3.14 -0.38 -10.37
N VAL A 476 2.41 0.53 -9.73
CA VAL A 476 2.72 1.09 -8.42
C VAL A 476 1.72 0.53 -7.39
N PRO A 477 2.19 0.10 -6.21
CA PRO A 477 1.29 -0.34 -5.14
C PRO A 477 0.43 0.77 -4.57
N GLU A 478 -0.85 0.48 -4.35
CA GLU A 478 -1.83 1.38 -3.73
C GLU A 478 -2.61 0.66 -2.63
N SER A 479 -3.17 1.41 -1.69
CA SER A 479 -3.93 0.83 -0.57
C SER A 479 -5.32 0.35 -0.99
N ASP A 480 -5.91 0.96 -2.02
CA ASP A 480 -7.16 0.58 -2.66
C ASP A 480 -6.99 0.73 -4.18
N TYR A 481 -7.58 -0.18 -4.94
CA TYR A 481 -7.64 -0.13 -6.40
C TYR A 481 -9.08 -0.09 -6.93
N SER A 482 -10.07 -0.25 -6.05
CA SER A 482 -11.49 -0.30 -6.41
C SER A 482 -12.03 1.07 -6.82
N ASN A 483 -11.37 2.13 -6.37
CA ASN A 483 -11.62 3.54 -6.63
C ASN A 483 -10.80 4.12 -7.79
N ASN A 484 -9.89 3.36 -8.41
CA ASN A 484 -9.06 3.79 -9.55
C ASN A 484 -9.86 3.98 -10.86
N ILE A 485 -11.11 3.51 -10.89
CA ILE A 485 -11.98 3.59 -12.07
C ILE A 485 -12.99 4.72 -11.87
N MET A 486 -13.14 5.58 -12.86
CA MET A 486 -14.20 6.57 -12.93
C MET A 486 -15.05 6.32 -14.17
N LYS A 487 -16.38 6.38 -14.02
CA LYS A 487 -17.34 6.22 -15.12
C LYS A 487 -18.26 7.43 -15.21
N CYS A 488 -18.58 7.82 -16.43
CA CYS A 488 -19.61 8.81 -16.74
C CYS A 488 -20.54 8.29 -17.84
N ARG A 489 -21.77 8.79 -17.87
CA ARG A 489 -22.63 8.65 -19.05
C ARG A 489 -22.26 9.76 -20.04
N CYS A 490 -22.09 9.39 -21.30
CA CYS A 490 -21.72 10.29 -22.38
C CYS A 490 -22.76 10.19 -23.50
N ARG A 491 -23.44 11.29 -23.81
CA ARG A 491 -24.34 11.37 -24.96
C ARG A 491 -23.71 12.24 -26.02
N TYR A 492 -23.63 11.72 -27.24
CA TYR A 492 -23.04 12.41 -28.39
C TYR A 492 -24.04 12.48 -29.53
N ASP A 493 -24.39 13.68 -30.01
CA ASP A 493 -25.37 13.87 -31.09
C ASP A 493 -24.73 14.15 -32.47
N GLY A 494 -23.40 14.17 -32.56
CA GLY A 494 -22.65 14.56 -33.77
C GLY A 494 -22.24 16.02 -33.82
N HIS A 495 -22.76 16.86 -32.93
CA HIS A 495 -22.44 18.29 -32.85
C HIS A 495 -22.07 18.75 -31.44
N ARG A 496 -22.55 18.06 -30.42
CA ARG A 496 -22.34 18.33 -29.00
C ARG A 496 -22.17 17.01 -28.25
N VAL A 497 -21.56 17.13 -27.09
CA VAL A 497 -21.38 16.05 -26.14
C VAL A 497 -21.92 16.50 -24.78
N TRP A 498 -22.60 15.58 -24.09
CA TRP A 498 -23.03 15.76 -22.71
C TRP A 498 -22.41 14.67 -21.87
N MET A 499 -21.63 15.08 -20.87
CA MET A 499 -21.09 14.21 -19.83
C MET A 499 -21.91 14.41 -18.57
N TYR A 500 -22.38 13.34 -17.94
CA TYR A 500 -23.21 13.43 -16.73
C TYR A 500 -23.12 12.17 -15.88
N GLY A 501 -23.39 12.34 -14.59
CA GLY A 501 -23.37 11.25 -13.62
C GLY A 501 -21.98 10.64 -13.48
N CYS A 502 -20.93 11.46 -13.55
CA CYS A 502 -19.57 11.01 -13.33
C CYS A 502 -19.36 10.59 -11.87
N HIS A 503 -18.84 9.39 -11.66
CA HIS A 503 -18.60 8.84 -10.33
C HIS A 503 -17.47 7.81 -10.35
N ASN A 504 -16.83 7.61 -9.19
CA ASN A 504 -15.81 6.57 -9.02
C ASN A 504 -16.46 5.20 -8.78
N GLY A 505 -15.80 4.13 -9.21
CA GLY A 505 -16.22 2.75 -8.98
C GLY A 505 -16.47 2.50 -7.49
N GLY A 506 -17.52 1.73 -7.17
CA GLY A 506 -17.88 1.41 -5.79
C GLY A 506 -18.52 2.54 -4.97
N SER A 507 -18.65 3.76 -5.51
CA SER A 507 -19.29 4.88 -4.81
C SER A 507 -20.83 4.87 -4.85
N LEU A 508 -21.42 4.09 -5.75
CA LEU A 508 -22.86 3.87 -5.87
C LEU A 508 -23.21 2.43 -5.49
N SER A 509 -24.41 2.21 -4.95
CA SER A 509 -24.94 0.85 -4.76
C SER A 509 -25.15 0.16 -6.10
N THR A 510 -25.06 -1.16 -6.13
CA THR A 510 -25.28 -1.97 -7.36
C THR A 510 -26.62 -1.69 -8.02
N GLU A 511 -27.68 -1.42 -7.24
CA GLU A 511 -29.00 -1.03 -7.76
C GLU A 511 -29.01 0.38 -8.38
N THR A 512 -28.22 1.31 -7.85
CA THR A 512 -28.13 2.68 -8.36
C THR A 512 -27.23 2.79 -9.59
N GLU A 513 -26.19 1.96 -9.72
CA GLU A 513 -25.31 1.91 -10.88
C GLU A 513 -26.07 1.57 -12.19
N GLU A 514 -27.20 0.85 -12.06
CA GLU A 514 -28.09 0.47 -13.18
C GLU A 514 -29.16 1.53 -13.53
N THR A 515 -29.45 2.49 -12.65
CA THR A 515 -30.65 3.33 -12.77
C THR A 515 -30.33 4.73 -13.31
N PHE A 516 -31.10 5.19 -14.30
CA PHE A 516 -30.99 6.50 -14.96
C PHE A 516 -31.90 7.55 -14.28
N PRO A 517 -31.36 8.56 -13.57
CA PRO A 517 -32.08 9.80 -13.34
C PRO A 517 -31.69 10.79 -14.45
N GLY A 518 -32.67 11.29 -15.18
CA GLY A 518 -32.46 12.16 -16.35
C GLY A 518 -31.63 13.42 -16.09
N LEU A 519 -31.29 14.06 -17.22
CA LEU A 519 -30.41 15.23 -17.35
C LEU A 519 -30.73 16.36 -16.35
N LEU A 520 -29.76 16.66 -15.48
CA LEU A 520 -29.66 17.91 -14.72
C LEU A 520 -28.30 18.50 -15.08
N ASN A 521 -28.27 19.42 -16.04
CA ASN A 521 -27.38 20.59 -16.11
C ASN A 521 -27.28 21.09 -17.57
N ASN A 522 -28.18 22.01 -17.90
CA ASN A 522 -28.03 22.92 -19.03
C ASN A 522 -27.17 24.11 -18.57
N GLN A 523 -25.91 24.19 -19.01
CA GLN A 523 -25.27 25.50 -19.14
C GLN A 523 -24.64 25.61 -20.53
N VAL A 524 -25.23 26.50 -21.32
CA VAL A 524 -24.73 26.96 -22.61
C VAL A 524 -23.78 28.10 -22.32
N THR A 525 -22.48 27.88 -22.46
CA THR A 525 -21.51 28.98 -22.55
C THR A 525 -21.31 29.33 -24.03
N HIS A 526 -22.02 30.36 -24.48
CA HIS A 526 -21.57 31.14 -25.64
C HIS A 526 -20.48 32.09 -25.17
N ARG A 527 -19.26 31.92 -25.66
CA ARG A 527 -18.34 33.02 -25.92
C ARG A 527 -17.38 32.67 -27.05
#